data_AF-A0AAN8XAH4-F1
#
_entry.id   AF-A0AAN8XAH4-F1
#
_cell.length_a   1.000
_cell.length_b   1.000
_cell.length_c   1.000
_cell.angle_alpha   90.00
_cell.angle_beta   90.00
_cell.angle_gamma   90.00
#
_symmetry.space_group_name_H-M   'P 1'
#
loop_
_entity.id
_entity.type
_entity.pdbx_description
1 polymer ?
#
loop_
_entity_poly.entity_id
_entity_poly.type
_entity_poly.pdbx_seq_one_letter_code
_entity_poly.pdbx_strand_id
1 'polypeptide(L)'
;MTVAVLGGGISGLAAAHYLKLSNPSRKVVIFEASHRLGGWIKSTKFDDGTVYEQGPRTLRGAGNAGANTLALAESLGLTDRVISVPYSHPSAQNRLIQVCK
;
A
#
# COMPACT_ATOMS: atom_id res chain seq x y z
N MET A 1 19.84 -1.25 -20.80
CA MET A 1 19.53 0.10 -20.26
C MET A 1 19.19 -0.01 -18.79
N THR A 2 19.80 0.81 -17.94
CA THR A 2 19.53 0.86 -16.50
C THR A 2 18.57 1.99 -16.21
N VAL A 3 17.57 1.74 -15.36
CA VAL A 3 16.62 2.78 -14.91
C VAL A 3 16.85 3.04 -13.43
N ALA A 4 17.03 4.31 -13.07
CA ALA A 4 17.07 4.77 -11.69
C ALA A 4 15.69 5.28 -11.27
N VAL A 5 15.24 4.87 -10.08
CA VAL A 5 14.01 5.36 -9.43
C VAL A 5 14.42 6.11 -8.16
N LEU A 6 14.00 7.36 -8.03
CA LEU A 6 14.28 8.19 -6.86
C LEU A 6 13.06 8.16 -5.92
N GLY A 7 13.26 7.65 -4.72
CA GLY A 7 12.24 7.44 -3.71
C GLY A 7 11.79 5.97 -3.61
N GLY A 8 11.88 5.41 -2.40
CA GLY A 8 11.47 4.07 -2.01
C GLY A 8 10.08 4.02 -1.37
N GLY A 9 9.25 5.04 -1.58
CA GLY A 9 7.83 5.03 -1.20
C GLY A 9 6.99 4.13 -2.11
N ILE A 10 5.68 4.02 -1.83
CA ILE A 10 4.77 3.13 -2.59
C ILE A 10 4.78 3.40 -4.10
N SER A 11 4.86 4.67 -4.51
CA SER A 11 4.92 5.04 -5.93
C SER A 11 6.20 4.55 -6.61
N GLY A 12 7.36 4.71 -5.95
CA GLY A 12 8.64 4.27 -6.49
C GLY A 12 8.77 2.75 -6.53
N LEU A 13 8.29 2.07 -5.48
CA LEU A 13 8.23 0.60 -5.44
C LEU A 13 7.30 0.05 -6.52
N ALA A 14 6.11 0.64 -6.70
CA ALA A 14 5.19 0.24 -7.76
C ALA A 14 5.80 0.47 -9.16
N ALA A 15 6.44 1.63 -9.39
CA ALA A 15 7.12 1.91 -10.65
C ALA A 15 8.23 0.88 -10.94
N ALA A 16 9.07 0.57 -9.94
CA ALA A 16 10.10 -0.46 -10.07
C ALA A 16 9.51 -1.85 -10.36
N HIS A 17 8.43 -2.22 -9.67
CA HIS A 17 7.72 -3.48 -9.88
C HIS A 17 7.21 -3.61 -11.32
N TYR A 18 6.48 -2.61 -11.83
CA TYR A 18 5.95 -2.67 -13.20
C TYR A 18 7.04 -2.55 -14.28
N LEU A 19 8.12 -1.81 -14.03
CA LEU A 19 9.30 -1.78 -14.90
C LEU A 19 9.96 -3.16 -15.03
N LYS A 20 9.96 -3.94 -13.94
CA LYS A 20 10.51 -5.29 -13.92
C LYS A 20 9.55 -6.31 -14.54
N LEU A 21 8.25 -6.16 -14.29
CA LEU A 21 7.21 -7.00 -14.90
C LEU A 21 7.21 -6.88 -16.42
N SER A 22 7.32 -5.66 -16.94
CA SER A 22 7.37 -5.42 -18.40
C SER A 22 8.64 -5.95 -19.08
N ASN A 23 9.76 -6.02 -18.36
CA ASN A 23 11.00 -6.61 -18.86
C ASN A 23 11.84 -7.16 -17.69
N PRO A 24 11.80 -8.48 -17.44
CA PRO A 24 12.54 -9.11 -16.36
C PRO A 24 14.06 -8.92 -16.44
N SER A 25 14.63 -8.69 -17.63
CA SER A 25 16.07 -8.43 -17.80
C SER A 25 16.48 -6.99 -17.47
N ARG A 26 15.53 -6.06 -17.33
CA ARG A 26 15.82 -4.65 -17.06
C ARG A 26 16.48 -4.48 -15.69
N LYS A 27 17.61 -3.79 -15.65
CA LYS A 27 18.26 -3.35 -14.40
C LYS A 27 17.54 -2.13 -13.87
N VAL A 28 16.97 -2.24 -12.68
CA VAL A 28 16.29 -1.15 -11.97
C VAL A 28 17.02 -0.91 -10.66
N VAL A 29 17.35 0.34 -10.36
CA VAL A 29 18.02 0.75 -9.12
C VAL A 29 17.12 1.76 -8.41
N ILE A 30 16.82 1.52 -7.13
CA ILE A 30 16.01 2.42 -6.30
C ILE A 30 16.95 3.16 -5.34
N PHE A 31 16.86 4.48 -5.32
CA PHE A 31 17.54 5.34 -4.35
C PHE A 31 16.53 5.86 -3.35
N GLU A 32 16.70 5.52 -2.08
CA GLU A 32 15.86 6.00 -0.97
C GLU A 32 16.75 6.70 0.05
N ALA A 33 16.33 7.88 0.50
CA ALA A 33 17.13 8.70 1.40
C ALA A 33 17.08 8.20 2.85
N SER A 34 15.96 7.60 3.25
CA SER A 34 15.78 7.03 4.59
C SER A 34 16.32 5.61 4.71
N HIS A 35 16.40 5.11 5.94
CA HIS A 35 16.85 3.76 6.25
C HIS A 35 15.79 2.67 5.94
N ARG A 36 14.63 3.03 5.37
CA ARG A 36 13.54 2.09 5.10
C ARG A 36 12.78 2.40 3.82
N LEU A 37 12.15 1.39 3.27
CA LEU A 37 11.20 1.53 2.17
C LEU A 37 9.76 1.74 2.69
N GLY A 38 8.86 2.16 1.82
CA GLY A 38 7.42 2.30 2.07
C GLY A 38 6.93 3.74 2.26
N GLY A 39 7.84 4.69 2.53
CA GLY A 39 7.47 6.10 2.76
C GLY A 39 6.46 6.24 3.90
N TRP A 40 5.34 6.93 3.64
CA TRP A 40 4.24 7.11 4.62
C TRP A 40 3.55 5.82 5.05
N ILE A 41 3.69 4.72 4.29
CA ILE A 41 3.15 3.42 4.70
C ILE A 41 4.09 2.83 5.75
N LYS A 42 3.61 2.77 7.00
CA LYS A 42 4.37 2.29 8.14
C LYS A 42 3.44 1.77 9.23
N SER A 43 3.66 0.52 9.61
CA SER A 43 2.92 -0.19 10.65
C SER A 43 3.87 -0.56 11.78
N THR A 44 3.42 -0.41 13.03
CA THR A 44 4.10 -0.93 14.23
C THR A 44 3.25 -2.03 14.83
N LYS A 45 3.84 -3.20 15.07
CA LYS A 45 3.18 -4.32 15.75
C LYS A 45 3.65 -4.35 17.19
N PHE A 46 2.72 -4.48 18.13
CA PHE A 46 2.97 -4.65 19.54
C PHE A 46 2.86 -6.12 19.95
N ASP A 47 3.40 -6.46 21.12
CA ASP A 47 3.48 -7.84 21.63
C ASP A 47 2.10 -8.45 21.91
N ASP A 48 1.09 -7.62 22.15
CA ASP A 48 -0.31 -8.02 22.31
C ASP A 48 -1.03 -8.32 20.98
N GLY A 49 -0.32 -8.22 19.85
CA GLY A 49 -0.86 -8.39 18.50
C GLY A 49 -1.51 -7.13 17.92
N THR A 50 -1.55 -6.02 18.66
CA THR A 50 -2.08 -4.75 18.16
C THR A 50 -1.21 -4.22 17.02
N VAL A 51 -1.85 -3.73 15.96
CA VAL A 51 -1.17 -3.08 14.83
C VAL A 51 -1.55 -1.60 14.80
N TYR A 52 -0.54 -0.73 14.89
CA TYR A 52 -0.69 0.71 14.77
C TYR A 52 -0.17 1.21 13.43
N GLU A 53 -1.07 1.72 12.60
CA GLU A 53 -0.76 2.31 11.31
C GLU A 53 -0.44 3.81 11.49
N GLN A 54 0.80 4.20 11.18
CA GLN A 54 1.29 5.58 11.34
C GLN A 54 0.94 6.48 10.14
N GLY A 55 0.31 5.91 9.11
CA GLY A 55 -0.05 6.62 7.88
C GLY A 55 -1.34 6.06 7.29
N PRO A 56 -1.34 5.59 6.03
CA PRO A 56 -2.52 4.96 5.45
C PRO A 56 -2.89 3.68 6.20
N ARG A 57 -4.13 3.60 6.69
CA ARG A 57 -4.63 2.43 7.45
C ARG A 57 -5.52 1.47 6.65
N THR A 58 -6.11 1.96 5.56
CA THR A 58 -7.06 1.21 4.73
C THR A 58 -6.98 1.68 3.29
N LEU A 59 -7.26 0.77 2.35
CA LEU A 59 -7.37 1.05 0.92
C LEU A 59 -8.83 0.85 0.48
N ARG A 60 -9.31 1.68 -0.45
CA ARG A 60 -10.64 1.51 -1.04
C ARG A 60 -10.53 0.61 -2.27
N GLY A 61 -11.13 -0.58 -2.22
CA GLY A 61 -11.11 -1.54 -3.33
C GLY A 61 -12.03 -1.18 -4.51
N ALA A 62 -12.83 -0.11 -4.40
CA ALA A 62 -13.78 0.29 -5.44
C ALA A 62 -13.11 1.11 -6.57
N GLY A 63 -13.62 0.94 -7.79
CA GLY A 63 -13.15 1.66 -8.99
C GLY A 63 -11.83 1.12 -9.56
N ASN A 64 -11.41 1.65 -10.71
CA ASN A 64 -10.26 1.14 -11.46
C ASN A 64 -8.95 1.15 -10.64
N ALA A 65 -8.73 2.20 -9.84
CA ALA A 65 -7.54 2.29 -8.99
C ALA A 65 -7.57 1.25 -7.85
N GLY A 66 -8.74 1.01 -7.26
CA GLY A 66 -8.92 -0.01 -6.22
C GLY A 66 -8.72 -1.42 -6.77
N ALA A 67 -9.32 -1.72 -7.93
CA ALA A 67 -9.13 -2.98 -8.64
C ALA A 67 -7.65 -3.22 -9.00
N ASN A 68 -6.94 -2.20 -9.51
CA ASN A 68 -5.51 -2.31 -9.79
C ASN A 68 -4.67 -2.60 -8.52
N THR A 69 -5.06 -2.02 -7.38
CA THR A 69 -4.38 -2.26 -6.10
C THR A 69 -4.61 -3.69 -5.59
N LEU A 70 -5.83 -4.21 -5.74
CA LEU A 70 -6.15 -5.60 -5.39
C LEU A 70 -5.43 -6.59 -6.31
N ALA A 71 -5.38 -6.33 -7.62
CA ALA A 71 -4.62 -7.15 -8.57
C ALA A 71 -3.12 -7.17 -8.24
N LEU A 72 -2.56 -6.02 -7.81
CA LEU A 72 -1.19 -5.98 -7.32
C LEU A 72 -1.00 -6.86 -6.07
N ALA A 73 -1.90 -6.76 -5.09
CA ALA A 73 -1.84 -7.59 -3.89
C ALA A 73 -1.92 -9.10 -4.23
N GLU A 74 -2.78 -9.48 -5.17
CA GLU A 74 -2.90 -10.84 -5.67
C GLU A 74 -1.61 -11.31 -6.35
N SER A 75 -1.02 -10.51 -7.24
CA SER A 75 0.25 -10.84 -7.91
C SER A 75 1.43 -11.01 -6.96
N LEU A 76 1.35 -10.41 -5.77
CA LEU A 76 2.34 -10.51 -4.71
C LEU A 76 2.02 -11.66 -3.72
N GLY A 77 0.96 -12.43 -3.94
CA GLY A 77 0.54 -13.53 -3.08
C GLY A 77 0.00 -13.07 -1.73
N LEU A 78 -0.57 -11.88 -1.66
CA LEU A 78 -1.08 -11.27 -0.41
C LEU A 78 -2.58 -11.45 -0.22
N THR A 79 -3.26 -12.18 -1.09
CA THR A 79 -4.72 -12.38 -1.06
C THR A 79 -5.22 -12.83 0.31
N ASP A 80 -4.56 -13.81 0.93
CA ASP A 80 -4.95 -14.37 2.24
C ASP A 80 -4.72 -13.39 3.41
N ARG A 81 -4.02 -12.29 3.17
CA ARG A 81 -3.76 -11.22 4.16
C ARG A 81 -4.70 -10.02 3.99
N VAL A 82 -5.54 -10.02 2.96
CA VAL A 82 -6.49 -8.92 2.72
C VAL A 82 -7.69 -9.08 3.66
N ILE A 83 -7.81 -8.15 4.60
CA ILE A 83 -8.97 -8.05 5.49
C ILE A 83 -9.96 -7.07 4.86
N SER A 84 -11.13 -7.57 4.46
CA SER A 84 -12.19 -6.74 3.87
C SER A 84 -13.17 -6.24 4.92
N VAL A 85 -13.67 -5.02 4.74
CA VAL A 85 -14.76 -4.46 5.53
C VAL A 85 -16.00 -4.44 4.65
N PRO A 86 -17.05 -5.24 4.95
CA PRO A 86 -18.25 -5.29 4.12
C PRO A 86 -19.02 -3.97 4.17
N TYR A 87 -19.76 -3.65 3.11
CA TYR A 87 -20.58 -2.43 3.03
C TYR A 87 -21.68 -2.34 4.10
N SER A 88 -22.08 -3.47 4.67
CA SER A 88 -23.03 -3.55 5.79
C SER A 88 -22.41 -3.22 7.15
N HIS A 89 -21.08 -3.16 7.27
CA HIS A 89 -20.42 -2.88 8.54
C HIS A 89 -20.61 -1.40 8.93
N PRO A 90 -20.89 -1.06 10.21
CA PRO A 90 -21.05 0.32 10.65
C PRO A 90 -19.87 1.24 10.27
N SER A 91 -18.64 0.71 10.32
CA SER A 91 -17.42 1.42 9.90
C SER A 91 -17.39 1.84 8.43
N ALA A 92 -18.18 1.19 7.55
CA ALA A 92 -18.31 1.55 6.15
C ALA A 92 -19.48 2.51 5.87
N GLN A 93 -20.51 2.50 6.73
CA GLN A 93 -21.74 3.27 6.55
C GLN A 93 -21.69 4.63 7.24
N ASN A 94 -21.06 4.70 8.41
CA ASN A 94 -21.16 5.86 9.28
C ASN A 94 -19.91 6.74 9.17
N ARG A 95 -20.10 8.01 8.78
CA ARG A 95 -19.10 9.08 8.91
C ARG A 95 -19.67 10.13 9.85
N LEU A 96 -18.96 10.41 10.93
CA LEU A 96 -19.41 11.29 12.00
C LEU A 96 -18.68 12.63 11.91
N ILE A 97 -19.34 13.71 12.34
CA ILE A 97 -18.75 15.04 12.48
C ILE A 97 -18.95 15.46 13.93
N GLN A 98 -17.86 15.79 14.64
CA GLN A 98 -17.95 16.35 15.98
C GLN A 98 -18.03 17.88 15.87
N VAL A 99 -19.10 18.46 16.43
CA VAL A 99 -19.26 19.91 16.54
C VAL A 99 -18.99 20.28 18.00
N CYS A 100 -17.87 20.93 18.25
CA CYS A 100 -17.58 21.52 19.55
C CYS A 100 -18.38 22.82 19.69
N LYS A 101 -19.09 22.98 20.81
CA LYS A 101 -19.67 24.27 21.20
C LYS A 101 -18.62 25.13 21.88
#